data_AF-S9ZLG6-F1
#
_entry.id   AF-S9ZLG6-F1
#
_cell.length_a   1.000
_cell.length_b   1.000
_cell.length_c   1.000
_cell.angle_alpha   90.00
_cell.angle_beta   90.00
_cell.angle_gamma   90.00
#
_symmetry.space_group_name_H-M   'P 1'
#
loop_
_entity.id
_entity.type
_entity.pdbx_description
1 polymer ?
#
loop_
_entity_poly.entity_id
_entity_poly.type
_entity_poly.pdbx_seq_one_letter_code
_entity_poly.pdbx_strand_id
1 'polypeptide(L)'
;MEHSLMMQAVLAVPTVRPFLSNTQLLVMSHAGGGEEGPFFLQKFIDLAQQIAAMPKTYEQEDKGDQATAHLHYFVGGCDWYITEKDVDGGVQQAYGYAIINGDDEMAECGYICIEEITRCGAELDLHFTPCTLAEIKAKRAIKATGYQCKRCGGVAPVGVGYAVTGWRGVPDEARTACDCGHSLKATSEVHNPNPWVVVTNPGTDKEDIWADFPTHRAAVAALADAEEGADVMKRLDDGTLTTEF
;
A
#
# COMPACT_ATOMS: atom_id res chain seq x y z
N MET A 1 -46.86 -9.70 8.72
CA MET A 1 -46.31 -10.36 9.93
C MET A 1 -44.84 -10.11 9.92
N GLU A 2 -44.29 -9.51 10.96
CA GLU A 2 -42.85 -9.31 11.09
C GLU A 2 -42.21 -10.67 11.42
N HIS A 3 -41.27 -11.12 10.60
CA HIS A 3 -40.58 -12.39 10.81
C HIS A 3 -39.61 -12.26 11.99
N SER A 4 -39.46 -13.29 12.83
CA SER A 4 -38.45 -13.30 13.89
C SER A 4 -37.03 -13.21 13.31
N LEU A 5 -36.06 -12.77 14.11
CA LEU A 5 -34.64 -12.67 13.69
C LEU A 5 -34.12 -13.99 13.09
N MET A 6 -34.42 -15.11 13.75
CA MET A 6 -34.08 -16.45 13.26
C MET A 6 -34.70 -16.74 11.89
N MET A 7 -35.98 -16.42 11.70
CA MET A 7 -36.67 -16.66 10.43
C MET A 7 -36.09 -15.78 9.31
N GLN A 8 -35.77 -14.51 9.60
CA GLN A 8 -35.13 -13.61 8.65
C GLN A 8 -33.74 -14.14 8.24
N ALA A 9 -32.94 -14.59 9.21
CA ALA A 9 -31.63 -15.20 8.94
C ALA A 9 -31.74 -16.46 8.07
N VAL A 10 -32.70 -17.35 8.36
CA VAL A 10 -32.94 -18.55 7.55
C VAL A 10 -33.32 -18.21 6.11
N LEU A 11 -34.15 -17.18 5.91
CA LEU A 11 -34.51 -16.69 4.58
C LEU A 11 -33.33 -16.05 3.83
N ALA A 12 -32.33 -15.53 4.56
CA ALA A 12 -31.11 -14.96 3.99
C ALA A 12 -30.09 -16.02 3.53
N VAL A 13 -30.07 -17.20 4.17
CA VAL A 13 -29.07 -18.27 3.90
C VAL A 13 -28.92 -18.63 2.42
N PRO A 14 -29.98 -18.78 1.59
CA PRO A 14 -29.81 -19.12 0.18
C PRO A 14 -29.01 -18.07 -0.62
N THR A 15 -29.08 -16.80 -0.23
CA THR A 15 -28.34 -15.70 -0.86
C THR A 15 -26.88 -15.70 -0.42
N VAL A 16 -26.63 -15.97 0.87
CA VAL A 16 -25.28 -15.90 1.46
C VAL A 16 -24.46 -17.16 1.18
N ARG A 17 -25.10 -18.33 1.17
CA ARG A 17 -24.43 -19.64 1.08
C ARG A 17 -23.43 -19.75 -0.08
N PRO A 18 -23.72 -19.31 -1.32
CA PRO A 18 -22.76 -19.41 -2.43
C PRO A 18 -21.47 -18.61 -2.19
N PHE A 19 -21.50 -17.60 -1.32
CA PHE A 19 -20.41 -16.67 -1.06
C PHE A 19 -19.51 -17.09 0.11
N LEU A 20 -19.83 -18.19 0.80
CA LEU A 20 -19.08 -18.68 1.97
C LEU A 20 -18.45 -20.04 1.68
N SER A 21 -17.29 -20.30 2.29
CA SER A 21 -16.77 -21.67 2.37
C SER A 21 -17.71 -22.54 3.21
N ASN A 22 -17.72 -23.85 2.94
CA ASN A 22 -18.55 -24.79 3.72
C ASN A 22 -18.21 -24.75 5.22
N THR A 23 -16.92 -24.61 5.54
CA THR A 23 -16.44 -24.50 6.93
C THR A 23 -16.98 -23.24 7.59
N GLN A 24 -16.83 -22.09 6.95
CA GLN A 24 -17.29 -20.82 7.51
C GLN A 24 -18.82 -20.81 7.69
N LEU A 25 -19.58 -21.31 6.71
CA LEU A 25 -21.03 -21.43 6.82
C LEU A 25 -21.45 -22.31 8.01
N LEU A 26 -20.77 -23.45 8.21
CA LEU A 26 -21.05 -24.36 9.32
C LEU A 26 -20.78 -23.69 10.67
N VAL A 27 -19.64 -23.01 10.81
CA VAL A 27 -19.25 -22.28 12.02
C VAL A 27 -20.26 -21.20 12.35
N MET A 28 -20.61 -20.35 11.37
CA MET A 28 -21.62 -19.30 11.55
C MET A 28 -23.00 -19.87 11.93
N SER A 29 -23.39 -20.98 11.30
CA SER A 29 -24.67 -21.64 11.60
C SER A 29 -24.70 -22.21 13.03
N HIS A 30 -23.60 -22.82 13.48
CA HIS A 30 -23.49 -23.34 14.83
C HIS A 30 -23.48 -22.21 15.87
N ALA A 31 -22.69 -21.16 15.62
CA ALA A 31 -22.59 -20.00 16.49
C ALA A 31 -23.93 -19.22 16.58
N GLY A 32 -24.73 -19.26 15.51
CA GLY A 32 -26.11 -18.77 15.49
C GLY A 32 -27.04 -19.38 16.54
N GLY A 33 -26.73 -20.59 17.04
CA GLY A 33 -27.47 -21.25 18.11
C GLY A 33 -26.88 -21.03 19.52
N GLY A 34 -25.75 -20.34 19.64
CA GLY A 34 -25.04 -20.11 20.90
C GLY A 34 -25.34 -18.76 21.53
N GLU A 35 -24.51 -18.36 22.51
CA GLU A 35 -24.64 -17.08 23.23
C GLU A 35 -24.49 -15.87 22.30
N GLU A 36 -23.65 -15.99 21.27
CA GLU A 36 -23.46 -14.98 20.21
C GLU A 36 -24.50 -15.09 19.08
N GLY A 37 -25.54 -15.92 19.27
CA GLY A 37 -26.56 -16.19 18.26
C GLY A 37 -27.13 -14.95 17.57
N PRO A 38 -27.59 -13.92 18.33
CA PRO A 38 -28.12 -12.70 17.72
C PRO A 38 -27.16 -12.01 16.74
N PHE A 39 -25.84 -12.01 17.02
CA PHE A 39 -24.84 -11.43 16.14
C PHE A 39 -24.75 -12.20 14.82
N PHE A 40 -24.63 -13.53 14.86
CA PHE A 40 -24.51 -14.34 13.65
C PHE A 40 -25.79 -14.35 12.81
N LEU A 41 -26.96 -14.40 13.45
CA LEU A 41 -28.24 -14.30 12.75
C LEU A 41 -28.38 -12.96 12.03
N GLN A 42 -28.02 -11.85 12.70
CA GLN A 42 -28.00 -10.53 12.07
C GLN A 42 -26.99 -10.48 10.92
N LYS A 43 -25.80 -11.08 11.09
CA LYS A 43 -24.78 -11.13 10.04
C LYS A 43 -25.24 -11.84 8.78
N PHE A 44 -26.03 -12.92 8.87
CA PHE A 44 -26.64 -13.53 7.68
C PHE A 44 -27.55 -12.55 6.93
N ILE A 45 -28.35 -11.79 7.66
CA ILE A 45 -29.28 -10.80 7.09
C ILE A 45 -28.49 -9.67 6.43
N ASP A 46 -27.52 -9.08 7.14
CA ASP A 46 -26.71 -7.97 6.65
C ASP A 46 -25.93 -8.37 5.39
N LEU A 47 -25.33 -9.57 5.38
CA LEU A 47 -24.62 -10.09 4.22
C LEU A 47 -25.55 -10.29 3.02
N ALA A 48 -26.75 -10.86 3.22
CA ALA A 48 -27.70 -11.02 2.13
C ALA A 48 -28.12 -9.68 1.53
N GLN A 49 -28.36 -8.66 2.38
CA GLN A 49 -28.69 -7.31 1.92
C GLN A 49 -27.53 -6.67 1.16
N GLN A 50 -26.31 -6.80 1.67
CA GLN A 50 -25.11 -6.28 1.02
C GLN A 50 -24.89 -6.96 -0.34
N ILE A 51 -24.93 -8.29 -0.40
CA ILE A 51 -24.80 -9.07 -1.64
C ILE A 51 -25.90 -8.69 -2.63
N ALA A 52 -27.15 -8.51 -2.18
CA ALA A 52 -28.24 -8.09 -3.04
C ALA A 52 -28.01 -6.69 -3.64
N ALA A 53 -27.47 -5.76 -2.85
CA ALA A 53 -27.18 -4.38 -3.25
C ALA A 53 -25.84 -4.18 -3.99
N MET A 54 -24.96 -5.19 -4.00
CA MET A 54 -23.69 -5.12 -4.72
C MET A 54 -23.91 -4.81 -6.21
N PRO A 55 -23.08 -3.94 -6.80
CA PRO A 55 -23.07 -3.70 -8.23
C PRO A 55 -22.78 -5.00 -9.00
N LYS A 56 -23.40 -5.13 -10.17
CA LYS A 56 -23.09 -6.19 -11.14
C LYS A 56 -21.86 -5.83 -11.95
N THR A 57 -21.25 -6.82 -12.61
CA THR A 57 -20.13 -6.61 -13.52
C THR A 57 -20.43 -5.46 -14.50
N TYR A 58 -19.46 -4.57 -14.69
CA TYR A 58 -19.51 -3.34 -15.52
C TYR A 58 -20.25 -2.14 -14.91
N GLU A 59 -20.93 -2.25 -13.76
CA GLU A 59 -21.62 -1.12 -13.13
C GLU A 59 -20.67 -0.11 -12.43
N GLN A 60 -19.39 -0.45 -12.28
CA GLN A 60 -18.33 0.38 -11.72
C GLN A 60 -17.12 0.59 -12.66
N GLU A 61 -17.21 0.19 -13.94
CA GLU A 61 -16.08 0.18 -14.90
C GLU A 61 -15.33 1.52 -14.98
N ASP A 62 -16.07 2.65 -15.03
CA ASP A 62 -15.50 3.99 -15.16
C ASP A 62 -14.90 4.57 -13.87
N LYS A 63 -14.97 3.86 -12.75
CA LYS A 63 -14.55 4.40 -11.45
C LYS A 63 -13.08 4.17 -11.12
N GLY A 64 -12.43 3.20 -11.76
CA GLY A 64 -11.05 2.81 -11.42
C GLY A 64 -10.88 2.62 -9.90
N ASP A 65 -9.92 3.32 -9.29
CA ASP A 65 -9.65 3.23 -7.85
C ASP A 65 -10.77 3.81 -6.95
N GLN A 66 -11.75 4.52 -7.52
CA GLN A 66 -12.95 4.96 -6.82
C GLN A 66 -14.06 3.89 -6.79
N ALA A 67 -13.85 2.73 -7.43
CA ALA A 67 -14.75 1.60 -7.30
C ALA A 67 -14.82 1.16 -5.84
N THR A 68 -16.03 0.86 -5.36
CA THR A 68 -16.25 0.42 -3.98
C THR A 68 -16.16 -1.10 -3.93
N ALA A 69 -15.25 -1.62 -3.10
CA ALA A 69 -15.24 -3.02 -2.72
C ALA A 69 -16.29 -3.27 -1.65
N HIS A 70 -17.10 -4.31 -1.85
CA HIS A 70 -18.20 -4.69 -0.96
C HIS A 70 -17.88 -5.94 -0.13
N LEU A 71 -17.09 -6.87 -0.66
CA LEU A 71 -16.67 -8.08 0.05
C LEU A 71 -15.16 -8.15 0.11
N HIS A 72 -14.65 -8.79 1.15
CA HIS A 72 -13.23 -9.06 1.33
C HIS A 72 -13.06 -10.54 1.71
N TYR A 73 -12.20 -11.24 0.98
CA TYR A 73 -11.82 -12.62 1.26
C TYR A 73 -10.34 -12.70 1.56
N PHE A 74 -9.94 -13.60 2.48
CA PHE A 74 -8.54 -13.80 2.79
C PHE A 74 -8.21 -15.27 3.05
N VAL A 75 -6.99 -15.70 2.66
CA VAL A 75 -6.36 -16.95 3.11
C VAL A 75 -4.86 -16.90 2.85
N GLY A 76 -4.05 -17.27 3.84
CA GLY A 76 -2.61 -17.52 3.63
C GLY A 76 -1.82 -16.35 3.04
N GLY A 77 -2.19 -15.10 3.32
CA GLY A 77 -1.57 -13.91 2.73
C GLY A 77 -2.13 -13.50 1.37
N CYS A 78 -3.10 -14.23 0.83
CA CYS A 78 -3.88 -13.80 -0.32
C CYS A 78 -5.12 -13.04 0.16
N ASP A 79 -5.45 -11.94 -0.50
CA ASP A 79 -6.61 -11.10 -0.24
C ASP A 79 -7.36 -10.83 -1.55
N TRP A 80 -8.69 -10.90 -1.53
CA TRP A 80 -9.54 -10.53 -2.67
C TRP A 80 -10.62 -9.56 -2.22
N TYR A 81 -10.66 -8.39 -2.86
CA TYR A 81 -11.66 -7.34 -2.61
C TYR A 81 -12.64 -7.30 -3.79
N ILE A 82 -13.89 -7.70 -3.56
CA ILE A 82 -14.90 -7.81 -4.63
C ILE A 82 -15.62 -6.48 -4.78
N THR A 83 -15.50 -5.86 -5.96
CA THR A 83 -16.21 -4.62 -6.30
C THR A 83 -17.55 -4.90 -6.95
N GLU A 84 -17.65 -5.99 -7.71
CA GLU A 84 -18.84 -6.33 -8.47
C GLU A 84 -19.13 -7.83 -8.37
N LYS A 85 -20.41 -8.18 -8.20
CA LYS A 85 -20.86 -9.57 -8.35
C LYS A 85 -21.12 -9.87 -9.82
N ASP A 86 -21.20 -11.16 -10.11
CA ASP A 86 -21.60 -11.67 -11.43
C ASP A 86 -22.93 -11.04 -11.91
N VAL A 87 -23.08 -10.82 -13.22
CA VAL A 87 -24.28 -10.22 -13.83
C VAL A 87 -25.56 -10.99 -13.49
N ASP A 88 -25.44 -12.31 -13.38
CA ASP A 88 -26.55 -13.21 -13.01
C ASP A 88 -26.72 -13.33 -11.48
N GLY A 89 -25.93 -12.58 -10.71
CA GLY A 89 -25.91 -12.63 -9.25
C GLY A 89 -25.18 -13.85 -8.68
N GLY A 90 -24.48 -14.60 -9.53
CA GLY A 90 -23.65 -15.74 -9.18
C GLY A 90 -22.28 -15.39 -8.58
N VAL A 91 -21.46 -16.43 -8.42
CA VAL A 91 -20.15 -16.41 -7.76
C VAL A 91 -18.99 -16.82 -8.68
N GLN A 92 -19.27 -17.10 -9.95
CA GLN A 92 -18.29 -17.64 -10.90
C GLN A 92 -17.46 -16.55 -11.57
N GLN A 93 -18.07 -15.40 -11.85
CA GLN A 93 -17.41 -14.30 -12.55
C GLN A 93 -17.65 -12.96 -11.84
N ALA A 94 -17.27 -12.89 -10.56
CA ALA A 94 -17.19 -11.60 -9.88
C ALA A 94 -16.01 -10.79 -10.42
N TYR A 95 -15.99 -9.48 -10.16
CA TYR A 95 -14.86 -8.61 -10.51
C TYR A 95 -14.34 -7.91 -9.26
N GLY A 96 -13.02 -7.75 -9.16
CA GLY A 96 -12.40 -7.16 -7.99
C GLY A 96 -10.89 -7.11 -8.04
N TYR A 97 -10.29 -6.70 -6.93
CA TYR A 97 -8.86 -6.54 -6.74
C TYR A 97 -8.27 -7.72 -5.99
N ALA A 98 -7.28 -8.39 -6.57
CA ALA A 98 -6.64 -9.57 -6.03
C ALA A 98 -5.19 -9.28 -5.63
N ILE A 99 -4.80 -9.81 -4.48
CA ILE A 99 -3.45 -9.73 -3.94
C ILE A 99 -3.06 -11.16 -3.58
N ILE A 100 -1.97 -11.65 -4.16
CA ILE A 100 -1.53 -13.03 -3.97
C ILE A 100 -0.21 -13.04 -3.20
N ASN A 101 -0.11 -13.90 -2.18
CA ASN A 101 1.08 -14.03 -1.33
C ASN A 101 1.55 -12.71 -0.66
N GLY A 102 0.64 -11.76 -0.47
CA GLY A 102 0.94 -10.45 0.11
C GLY A 102 1.73 -9.54 -0.81
N ASP A 103 1.82 -9.85 -2.11
CA ASP A 103 2.53 -9.05 -3.10
C ASP A 103 1.63 -7.91 -3.60
N ASP A 104 1.78 -6.75 -2.96
CA ASP A 104 1.06 -5.52 -3.31
C ASP A 104 1.53 -4.89 -4.64
N GLU A 105 2.73 -5.22 -5.14
CA GLU A 105 3.26 -4.67 -6.40
C GLU A 105 2.65 -5.37 -7.61
N MET A 106 2.38 -6.68 -7.48
CA MET A 106 1.77 -7.52 -8.52
C MET A 106 0.25 -7.65 -8.37
N ALA A 107 -0.35 -6.89 -7.47
CA ALA A 107 -1.79 -6.91 -7.25
C ALA A 107 -2.55 -6.26 -8.41
N GLU A 108 -3.64 -6.88 -8.84
CA GLU A 108 -4.38 -6.47 -10.05
C GLU A 108 -5.89 -6.58 -9.89
N CYS A 109 -6.62 -5.84 -10.73
CA CYS A 109 -8.07 -6.00 -10.86
C CYS A 109 -8.39 -6.99 -11.97
N GLY A 110 -9.30 -7.93 -11.70
CA GLY A 110 -9.66 -8.96 -12.65
C GLY A 110 -10.90 -9.75 -12.25
N TYR A 111 -11.24 -10.74 -13.06
CA TYR A 111 -12.30 -11.67 -12.75
C TYR A 111 -11.89 -12.64 -11.64
N ILE A 112 -12.78 -12.86 -10.69
CA ILE A 112 -12.57 -13.70 -9.51
C ILE A 112 -13.71 -14.70 -9.42
N CYS A 113 -13.36 -15.99 -9.39
CA CYS A 113 -14.29 -17.06 -9.08
C CYS A 113 -14.37 -17.22 -7.56
N ILE A 114 -15.40 -16.62 -6.94
CA ILE A 114 -15.64 -16.71 -5.48
C ILE A 114 -15.83 -18.17 -5.06
N GLU A 115 -16.49 -19.00 -5.89
CA GLU A 115 -16.63 -20.43 -5.65
C GLU A 115 -15.28 -21.15 -5.58
N GLU A 116 -14.32 -20.78 -6.42
CA GLU A 116 -12.98 -21.38 -6.43
C GLU A 116 -12.20 -21.00 -5.18
N ILE A 117 -12.11 -19.70 -4.85
CA ILE A 117 -11.32 -19.25 -3.70
C ILE A 117 -11.89 -19.78 -2.38
N THR A 118 -13.22 -19.85 -2.25
CA THR A 118 -13.87 -20.41 -1.04
C THR A 118 -13.69 -21.93 -0.94
N ARG A 119 -13.64 -22.66 -2.06
CA ARG A 119 -13.23 -24.08 -2.08
C ARG A 119 -11.78 -24.28 -1.67
N CYS A 120 -10.92 -23.32 -1.98
CA CYS A 120 -9.51 -23.28 -1.55
C CYS A 120 -9.31 -22.79 -0.11
N GLY A 121 -10.40 -22.50 0.62
CA GLY A 121 -10.36 -22.14 2.03
C GLY A 121 -10.30 -20.64 2.32
N ALA A 122 -10.50 -19.79 1.32
CA ALA A 122 -10.72 -18.36 1.56
C ALA A 122 -11.97 -18.14 2.40
N GLU A 123 -11.85 -17.33 3.45
CA GLU A 123 -12.95 -16.94 4.31
C GLU A 123 -13.40 -15.51 3.98
N LEU A 124 -14.72 -15.28 4.03
CA LEU A 124 -15.29 -13.94 3.92
C LEU A 124 -15.07 -13.17 5.23
N ASP A 125 -14.50 -11.98 5.16
CA ASP A 125 -14.29 -11.12 6.32
C ASP A 125 -15.62 -10.51 6.81
N LEU A 126 -16.12 -11.02 7.95
CA LEU A 126 -17.38 -10.58 8.56
C LEU A 126 -17.33 -9.16 9.17
N HIS A 127 -16.13 -8.59 9.28
CA HIS A 127 -15.88 -7.25 9.83
C HIS A 127 -15.48 -6.23 8.77
N PHE A 128 -15.33 -6.66 7.51
CA PHE A 128 -15.06 -5.74 6.41
C PHE A 128 -16.20 -4.76 6.22
N THR A 129 -15.85 -3.48 6.12
CA THR A 129 -16.79 -2.40 5.80
C THR A 129 -16.51 -1.94 4.37
N PRO A 130 -17.52 -1.85 3.49
CA PRO A 130 -17.31 -1.40 2.12
C PRO A 130 -16.56 -0.08 2.05
N CYS A 131 -15.54 -0.04 1.22
CA CYS A 131 -14.67 1.11 1.01
C CYS A 131 -14.08 1.08 -0.40
N THR A 132 -13.51 2.20 -0.83
CA THR A 132 -12.93 2.33 -2.18
C THR A 132 -11.64 1.53 -2.31
N LEU A 133 -11.32 1.11 -3.53
CA LEU A 133 -10.02 0.49 -3.83
C LEU A 133 -8.86 1.43 -3.46
N ALA A 134 -9.01 2.74 -3.65
CA ALA A 134 -8.04 3.74 -3.20
C ALA A 134 -7.76 3.66 -1.68
N GLU A 135 -8.82 3.54 -0.86
CA GLU A 135 -8.67 3.40 0.60
C GLU A 135 -8.00 2.07 0.98
N ILE A 136 -8.31 0.98 0.27
CA ILE A 136 -7.69 -0.33 0.47
C ILE A 136 -6.19 -0.25 0.17
N LYS A 137 -5.82 0.23 -1.02
CA LYS A 137 -4.42 0.41 -1.43
C LYS A 137 -3.65 1.31 -0.46
N ALA A 138 -4.28 2.40 0.00
CA ALA A 138 -3.69 3.28 1.01
C ALA A 138 -3.46 2.57 2.35
N LYS A 139 -4.45 1.85 2.89
CA LYS A 139 -4.29 1.10 4.15
C LYS A 139 -3.18 0.04 4.04
N ARG A 140 -3.08 -0.63 2.90
CA ARG A 140 -2.07 -1.67 2.67
C ARG A 140 -0.66 -1.08 2.52
N ALA A 141 -0.50 0.01 1.78
CA ALA A 141 0.76 0.72 1.70
C ALA A 141 1.20 1.30 3.06
N ILE A 142 0.27 1.73 3.91
CA ILE A 142 0.56 2.08 5.32
C ILE A 142 1.08 0.87 6.10
N LYS A 143 0.45 -0.30 5.94
CA LYS A 143 0.87 -1.54 6.66
C LYS A 143 2.24 -2.02 6.21
N ALA A 144 2.53 -1.96 4.90
CA ALA A 144 3.82 -2.35 4.33
C ALA A 144 4.94 -1.40 4.75
N THR A 145 4.66 -0.10 4.80
CA THR A 145 5.68 0.90 5.15
C THR A 145 5.78 1.12 6.65
N GLY A 146 4.70 0.94 7.42
CA GLY A 146 4.62 1.10 8.87
C GLY A 146 4.23 2.51 9.35
N TYR A 147 3.79 3.42 8.46
CA TYR A 147 3.49 4.81 8.84
C TYR A 147 2.26 5.41 8.15
N GLN A 148 1.41 6.04 8.94
CA GLN A 148 0.24 6.81 8.50
C GLN A 148 0.46 8.31 8.77
N CYS A 149 0.24 9.15 7.77
CA CYS A 149 0.40 10.59 7.93
C CYS A 149 -0.64 11.16 8.91
N LYS A 150 -0.17 11.83 9.97
CA LYS A 150 -1.04 12.38 11.04
C LYS A 150 -1.95 13.53 10.62
N ARG A 151 -1.72 14.14 9.45
CA ARG A 151 -2.55 15.24 8.92
C ARG A 151 -3.57 14.77 7.90
N CYS A 152 -3.14 14.02 6.88
CA CYS A 152 -4.00 13.58 5.78
C CYS A 152 -4.65 12.22 6.03
N GLY A 153 -4.12 11.41 6.96
CA GLY A 153 -4.50 10.01 7.11
C GLY A 153 -4.01 9.11 5.97
N GLY A 154 -3.39 9.67 4.93
CA GLY A 154 -2.83 8.93 3.79
C GLY A 154 -1.50 8.25 4.08
N VAL A 155 -1.04 7.47 3.11
CA VAL A 155 0.26 6.78 3.15
C VAL A 155 1.37 7.82 3.15
N ALA A 156 2.30 7.70 4.08
CA ALA A 156 3.62 8.27 3.92
C ALA A 156 4.59 7.12 4.13
N PRO A 157 5.38 6.74 3.12
CA PRO A 157 6.36 5.69 3.30
C PRO A 157 7.29 6.06 4.46
N VAL A 158 7.67 5.07 5.26
CA VAL A 158 8.69 5.27 6.29
C VAL A 158 9.94 5.81 5.60
N GLY A 159 10.24 7.06 5.91
CA GLY A 159 11.10 7.90 5.09
C GLY A 159 10.92 9.39 5.39
N VAL A 160 9.83 9.75 6.07
CA VAL A 160 9.62 11.11 6.53
C VAL A 160 9.25 11.19 8.01
N GLY A 161 10.29 11.33 8.84
CA GLY A 161 10.19 11.92 10.18
C GLY A 161 9.66 10.99 11.28
N TYR A 162 10.61 10.58 12.13
CA TYR A 162 10.51 9.95 13.45
C TYR A 162 10.51 8.41 13.51
N ALA A 163 11.62 7.88 14.05
CA ALA A 163 12.02 6.49 14.31
C ALA A 163 12.35 5.72 13.01
N VAL A 164 13.59 5.27 12.74
CA VAL A 164 14.47 4.41 13.56
C VAL A 164 15.93 4.56 13.09
N THR A 165 16.90 4.34 13.98
CA THR A 165 18.36 4.52 13.82
C THR A 165 19.04 3.41 13.00
N GLY A 166 18.64 3.16 11.74
CA GLY A 166 19.15 1.98 11.05
C GLY A 166 18.99 1.93 9.53
N TRP A 167 19.32 3.00 8.80
CA TRP A 167 19.34 2.96 7.33
C TRP A 167 20.51 3.76 6.76
N ARG A 168 21.70 3.15 6.71
CA ARG A 168 22.77 3.58 5.78
C ARG A 168 22.50 2.90 4.43
N GLY A 169 22.31 3.67 3.37
CA GLY A 169 22.31 3.16 1.98
C GLY A 169 21.01 3.22 1.19
N VAL A 170 19.93 3.86 1.68
CA VAL A 170 18.71 4.07 0.87
C VAL A 170 18.81 5.42 0.11
N PRO A 171 18.66 5.42 -1.22
CA PRO A 171 18.72 6.64 -2.04
C PRO A 171 17.64 7.67 -1.68
N ASP A 172 17.96 8.96 -1.82
CA ASP A 172 17.07 10.08 -1.48
C ASP A 172 15.78 10.12 -2.33
N GLU A 173 15.81 9.60 -3.55
CA GLU A 173 14.64 9.45 -4.42
C GLU A 173 13.58 8.46 -3.91
N ALA A 174 13.94 7.57 -2.98
CA ALA A 174 12.99 6.63 -2.36
C ALA A 174 12.23 7.24 -1.15
N ARG A 175 12.50 8.50 -0.80
CA ARG A 175 11.85 9.22 0.31
C ARG A 175 10.63 10.01 -0.21
N THR A 176 9.44 9.40 -0.20
CA THR A 176 8.20 10.04 -0.70
C THR A 176 7.39 10.74 0.40
N ALA A 177 6.77 11.88 0.04
CA ALA A 177 5.87 12.67 0.89
C ALA A 177 4.39 12.27 0.66
N CYS A 178 3.51 12.38 1.67
CA CYS A 178 2.06 12.41 1.43
C CYS A 178 1.72 13.65 0.59
N ASP A 179 0.81 13.53 -0.38
CA ASP A 179 0.31 14.61 -1.25
C ASP A 179 -0.25 15.84 -0.49
N CYS A 180 -0.52 15.71 0.82
CA CYS A 180 -0.94 16.83 1.67
C CYS A 180 0.19 17.77 2.13
N GLY A 181 1.44 17.45 1.79
CA GLY A 181 2.62 18.25 2.13
C GLY A 181 3.00 18.30 3.61
N HIS A 182 2.38 17.49 4.49
CA HIS A 182 2.67 17.48 5.93
C HIS A 182 3.90 16.66 6.30
N SER A 183 4.08 15.52 5.63
CA SER A 183 5.29 14.71 5.74
C SER A 183 6.38 15.41 4.92
N LEU A 184 7.02 16.41 5.52
CA LEU A 184 8.15 17.13 4.93
C LEU A 184 9.38 16.24 4.93
N LYS A 185 9.91 15.92 3.73
CA LYS A 185 11.20 15.28 3.47
C LYS A 185 12.14 15.53 4.65
N ALA A 186 12.56 14.48 5.35
CA ALA A 186 13.65 14.62 6.31
C ALA A 186 14.86 15.03 5.47
N THR A 187 15.16 16.33 5.43
CA THR A 187 16.47 16.80 5.01
C THR A 187 17.41 16.32 6.11
N SER A 188 17.88 15.08 5.97
CA SER A 188 19.06 14.64 6.70
C SER A 188 20.13 15.69 6.44
N GLU A 189 20.76 16.12 7.52
CA GLU A 189 21.81 17.14 7.55
C GLU A 189 22.69 17.09 6.31
N VAL A 190 22.80 18.26 5.67
CA VAL A 190 23.52 18.64 4.44
C VAL A 190 24.47 17.57 3.89
N HIS A 191 23.93 16.57 3.18
CA HIS A 191 24.76 15.82 2.24
C HIS A 191 24.92 16.71 1.00
N ASN A 192 26.15 17.13 0.71
CA ASN A 192 26.41 17.92 -0.49
C ASN A 192 26.25 16.99 -1.71
N PRO A 193 25.25 17.21 -2.59
CA PRO A 193 25.03 16.36 -3.77
C PRO A 193 26.22 16.40 -4.73
N ASN A 194 27.13 17.36 -4.55
CA ASN A 194 28.35 17.53 -5.31
C ASN A 194 29.59 17.47 -4.39
N PRO A 195 29.96 16.28 -3.88
CA PRO A 195 31.05 16.15 -2.91
C PRO A 195 32.44 16.26 -3.55
N TRP A 196 32.54 16.37 -4.87
CA TRP A 196 33.83 16.48 -5.57
C TRP A 196 34.06 17.92 -6.01
N VAL A 197 35.24 18.45 -5.76
CA VAL A 197 35.58 19.82 -6.10
C VAL A 197 36.88 19.86 -6.88
N VAL A 198 36.97 20.80 -7.82
CA VAL A 198 38.26 21.19 -8.39
C VAL A 198 38.73 22.42 -7.63
N VAL A 199 39.93 22.34 -7.09
CA VAL A 199 40.53 23.34 -6.21
C VAL A 199 41.73 23.96 -6.90
N THR A 200 41.80 25.29 -6.93
CA THR A 200 42.97 26.03 -7.42
C THR A 200 43.92 26.36 -6.27
N ASN A 201 45.23 26.23 -6.50
CA ASN A 201 46.28 26.45 -5.49
C ASN A 201 46.10 25.63 -4.20
N PRO A 202 45.84 24.30 -4.28
CA PRO A 202 45.60 23.46 -3.11
C PRO A 202 46.79 23.47 -2.14
N GLY A 203 46.52 23.54 -0.85
CA GLY A 203 47.54 23.54 0.22
C GLY A 203 48.24 24.87 0.44
N THR A 204 47.66 25.99 -0.04
CA THR A 204 48.20 27.35 0.15
C THR A 204 47.18 28.28 0.82
N ASP A 205 47.64 29.43 1.34
CA ASP A 205 46.75 30.46 1.91
C ASP A 205 45.80 31.13 0.87
N LYS A 206 45.91 30.74 -0.41
CA LYS A 206 45.06 31.21 -1.53
C LYS A 206 44.27 30.09 -2.17
N GLU A 207 44.08 28.99 -1.45
CA GLU A 207 43.23 27.88 -1.89
C GLU A 207 41.80 28.37 -2.14
N ASP A 208 41.25 28.04 -3.31
CA ASP A 208 39.87 28.41 -3.68
C ASP A 208 39.21 27.29 -4.49
N ILE A 209 37.88 27.18 -4.36
CA ILE A 209 37.08 26.18 -5.07
C ILE A 209 36.63 26.75 -6.40
N TRP A 210 37.07 26.13 -7.49
CA TRP A 210 36.70 26.55 -8.83
C TRP A 210 35.30 26.06 -9.23
N ALA A 211 34.99 24.79 -8.96
CA ALA A 211 33.69 24.18 -9.28
C ALA A 211 33.41 22.91 -8.45
N ASP A 212 32.12 22.64 -8.21
CA ASP A 212 31.61 21.44 -7.56
C ASP A 212 31.01 20.44 -8.57
N PHE A 213 31.18 19.15 -8.31
CA PHE A 213 30.77 18.05 -9.19
C PHE A 213 30.14 16.88 -8.42
N PRO A 214 29.15 16.19 -9.02
CA PRO A 214 28.49 15.04 -8.39
C PRO A 214 29.37 13.78 -8.35
N THR A 215 30.39 13.67 -9.21
CA THR A 215 31.25 12.48 -9.29
C THR A 215 32.71 12.85 -9.51
N HIS A 216 33.63 12.06 -8.95
CA HIS A 216 35.08 12.21 -9.14
C HIS A 216 35.45 12.27 -10.63
N ARG A 217 34.82 11.43 -11.46
CA ARG A 217 35.07 11.39 -12.91
C ARG A 217 34.70 12.71 -13.59
N ALA A 218 33.62 13.36 -13.18
CA ALA A 218 33.22 14.66 -13.73
C ALA A 218 34.21 15.76 -13.33
N ALA A 219 34.68 15.76 -12.07
CA ALA A 219 35.71 16.68 -11.60
C ALA A 219 37.04 16.49 -12.35
N VAL A 220 37.49 15.25 -12.52
CA VAL A 220 38.71 14.94 -13.29
C VAL A 220 38.60 15.36 -14.76
N ALA A 221 37.42 15.19 -15.36
CA ALA A 221 37.20 15.64 -16.75
C ALA A 221 37.28 17.17 -16.87
N ALA A 222 36.75 17.89 -15.88
CA ALA A 222 36.77 19.36 -15.84
C ALA A 222 38.14 19.94 -15.48
N LEU A 223 39.05 19.13 -14.91
CA LEU A 223 40.41 19.55 -14.58
C LEU A 223 41.20 20.04 -15.81
N ALA A 224 40.87 19.52 -17.00
CA ALA A 224 41.50 19.95 -18.25
C ALA A 224 41.23 21.43 -18.60
N ASP A 225 40.13 22.00 -18.08
CA ASP A 225 39.72 23.38 -18.30
C ASP A 225 40.09 24.31 -17.12
N ALA A 226 40.71 23.76 -16.07
CA ALA A 226 41.11 24.50 -14.87
C ALA A 226 42.50 25.13 -15.00
N GLU A 227 42.83 26.05 -14.08
CA GLU A 227 44.15 26.68 -14.04
C GLU A 227 45.28 25.67 -13.75
N GLU A 228 46.49 25.96 -14.24
CA GLU A 228 47.66 25.10 -14.07
C GLU A 228 48.00 24.95 -12.57
N GLY A 229 48.01 23.70 -12.08
CA GLY A 229 48.21 23.39 -10.66
C GLY A 229 46.92 23.17 -9.86
N ALA A 230 45.75 23.15 -10.50
CA ALA A 230 44.51 22.70 -9.86
C ALA A 230 44.54 21.18 -9.55
N ASP A 231 43.78 20.77 -8.53
CA ASP A 231 43.63 19.36 -8.15
C ASP A 231 42.16 19.03 -7.78
N VAL A 232 41.83 17.73 -7.78
CA VAL A 232 40.52 17.23 -7.40
C VAL A 232 40.54 16.79 -5.94
N MET A 233 39.66 17.38 -5.13
CA MET A 233 39.49 17.02 -3.72
C MET A 233 38.04 16.59 -3.45
N LYS A 234 37.86 15.79 -2.40
CA LYS A 234 36.54 15.44 -1.87
C LYS A 234 36.21 16.35 -0.70
N ARG A 235 35.05 17.01 -0.75
CA ARG A 235 34.44 17.71 0.37
C ARG A 235 33.67 16.71 1.23
N LEU A 236 34.06 16.60 2.50
CA LEU A 236 33.36 15.82 3.51
C LEU A 236 32.09 16.56 3.97
N ASP A 237 31.18 15.85 4.65
CA ASP A 237 29.91 16.43 5.12
C ASP A 237 30.11 17.57 6.14
N ASP A 238 31.28 17.64 6.79
CA ASP A 238 31.67 18.73 7.69
C ASP A 238 32.29 19.95 6.97
N GLY A 239 32.40 19.89 5.64
CA GLY A 239 32.99 20.93 4.79
C GLY A 239 34.50 20.80 4.56
N THR A 240 35.18 19.87 5.23
CA THR A 240 36.63 19.64 5.08
C THR A 240 36.95 19.10 3.69
N LEU A 241 38.02 19.59 3.06
CA LEU A 241 38.54 19.06 1.79
C LEU A 241 39.64 18.02 2.05
N THR A 242 39.60 16.91 1.32
CA THR A 242 40.63 15.86 1.38
C THR A 242 41.04 15.36 0.00
N THR A 243 42.31 15.01 -0.16
CA THR A 243 42.86 14.29 -1.34
C THR A 243 42.82 12.78 -1.17
N GLU A 244 42.35 12.28 -0.02
CA GLU A 244 42.20 10.85 0.23
C GLU A 244 40.89 10.37 -0.42
N PHE A 245 41.02 9.61 -1.51
CA PHE A 245 39.91 9.09 -2.32
C PHE A 245 39.29 7.82 -1.72
#